data_AF-A0A972N5N9-F1
#
_entry.id   AF-A0A972N5N9-F1
#
_cell.length_a   1.000
_cell.length_b   1.000
_cell.length_c   1.000
_cell.angle_alpha   90.00
_cell.angle_beta   90.00
_cell.angle_gamma   90.00
#
_symmetry.space_group_name_H-M   'P 1'
#
loop_
_entity.id
_entity.type
_entity.pdbx_description
1 polymer ?
#
loop_
_entity_poly.entity_id
_entity_poly.type
_entity_poly.pdbx_seq_one_letter_code
_entity_poly.pdbx_strand_id
1 'polypeptide(L)'
;MKTIGLLGGMSWESTALYYRWINEMVRDRLGGLHSARVAMISVDFQEIEELQHQNRWDEAGEVLGKAARQVEAAGADFLVLCTNT
;
A
#
# COMPACT_ATOMS: atom_id res chain seq x y z
N MET A 1 -3.34 -12.35 -13.80
CA MET A 1 -3.66 -11.22 -12.91
C MET A 1 -2.38 -10.46 -12.65
N LYS A 2 -2.40 -9.13 -12.77
CA LYS A 2 -1.28 -8.27 -12.38
C LYS A 2 -1.09 -8.31 -10.85
N THR A 3 0.15 -8.19 -10.37
CA THR A 3 0.49 -8.02 -8.96
C THR A 3 0.22 -6.57 -8.57
N ILE A 4 -0.67 -6.37 -7.60
CA ILE A 4 -0.92 -5.03 -7.05
C ILE A 4 0.14 -4.69 -6.00
N GLY A 5 0.70 -3.50 -6.11
CA GLY A 5 1.55 -2.90 -5.10
C GLY A 5 0.73 -2.07 -4.13
N LEU A 6 0.82 -2.36 -2.83
CA LEU A 6 0.18 -1.56 -1.78
C LEU A 6 1.25 -0.84 -0.96
N LEU A 7 1.22 0.50 -0.98
CA LEU A 7 1.93 1.32 -0.01
C LEU A 7 0.93 1.75 1.07
N GLY A 8 0.99 1.10 2.23
CA GLY A 8 0.05 1.30 3.33
C GLY A 8 0.74 1.58 4.65
N GLY A 9 0.01 1.43 5.74
CA GLY A 9 0.47 1.81 7.09
C GLY A 9 0.16 3.26 7.46
N MET A 10 -0.74 3.95 6.74
CA MET A 10 -1.12 5.35 6.98
C MET A 10 -2.64 5.55 7.15
N SER A 11 -3.32 4.87 8.08
CA SER A 11 -2.79 3.95 9.09
C SER A 11 -2.84 2.47 8.63
N TRP A 12 -2.40 1.54 9.48
CA TRP A 12 -2.44 0.11 9.15
C TRP A 12 -3.88 -0.44 9.15
N GLU A 13 -4.77 0.12 9.97
CA GLU A 13 -6.18 -0.28 10.06
C GLU A 13 -6.91 -0.11 8.72
N SER A 14 -6.69 1.01 8.02
CA SER A 14 -7.27 1.25 6.69
C SER A 14 -6.64 0.31 5.64
N THR A 15 -5.34 0.07 5.73
CA THR A 15 -4.61 -0.83 4.82
C THR A 15 -5.15 -2.26 4.89
N ALA A 16 -5.52 -2.74 6.08
CA ALA A 16 -6.13 -4.05 6.27
C ALA A 16 -7.46 -4.19 5.50
N LEU A 17 -8.23 -3.11 5.37
CA LEU A 17 -9.47 -3.08 4.58
C LEU A 17 -9.18 -3.19 3.08
N TYR A 18 -8.20 -2.45 2.56
CA TYR A 18 -7.76 -2.57 1.16
C TYR A 18 -7.37 -4.02 0.84
N TYR A 19 -6.51 -4.64 1.64
CA TYR A 19 -6.08 -6.02 1.43
C TYR A 19 -7.27 -7.00 1.44
N ARG A 20 -8.19 -6.85 2.38
CA ARG A 20 -9.40 -7.68 2.47
C ARG A 20 -10.26 -7.55 1.21
N TRP A 21 -10.65 -6.33 0.86
CA TRP A 21 -11.55 -6.09 -0.27
C TRP A 21 -10.93 -6.54 -1.60
N ILE A 22 -9.63 -6.32 -1.80
CA ILE A 22 -8.93 -6.80 -2.99
C ILE A 22 -9.01 -8.33 -3.11
N ASN A 23 -8.77 -9.06 -2.02
CA ASN A 23 -8.85 -10.52 -2.03
C ASN A 23 -10.28 -11.03 -2.20
N GLU A 24 -11.26 -10.40 -1.54
CA GLU A 24 -12.67 -10.73 -1.70
C GLU A 24 -13.13 -10.53 -3.15
N MET A 25 -12.79 -9.40 -3.77
CA MET A 25 -13.12 -9.13 -5.18
C MET A 25 -12.48 -10.13 -6.14
N VAL A 26 -11.25 -10.57 -5.88
CA VAL A 26 -10.58 -11.59 -6.70
C VAL A 26 -11.28 -12.94 -6.57
N ARG A 27 -11.57 -13.36 -5.33
CA ARG A 27 -12.31 -14.60 -5.06
C ARG A 27 -13.69 -14.56 -5.73
N ASP A 28 -14.42 -13.46 -5.61
CA ASP A 28 -15.77 -13.35 -6.15
C ASP A 28 -15.78 -13.38 -7.69
N ARG A 29 -14.71 -12.89 -8.34
CA ARG A 29 -14.57 -12.93 -9.81
C ARG A 29 -14.06 -14.26 -10.36
N LEU A 30 -13.15 -14.93 -9.65
CA LEU A 30 -12.45 -16.13 -10.16
C LEU A 30 -12.93 -17.44 -9.51
N GLY A 31 -13.63 -17.37 -8.38
CA GLY A 31 -14.15 -18.51 -7.63
C GLY A 31 -13.09 -19.30 -6.86
N GLY A 32 -13.52 -20.40 -6.23
CA GLY A 32 -12.65 -21.34 -5.53
C GLY A 32 -11.80 -20.71 -4.42
N LEU A 33 -10.50 -21.02 -4.42
CA LEU A 33 -9.53 -20.52 -3.45
C LEU A 33 -8.61 -19.43 -4.05
N HIS A 34 -9.06 -18.74 -5.10
CA HIS A 34 -8.27 -17.67 -5.70
C HIS A 34 -8.11 -16.46 -4.77
N SER A 35 -6.88 -15.95 -4.68
CA SER A 35 -6.50 -14.74 -3.95
C SER A 35 -5.72 -13.78 -4.85
N ALA A 36 -5.61 -12.52 -4.42
CA ALA A 36 -4.86 -11.52 -5.16
C ALA A 36 -3.34 -11.73 -5.03
N ARG A 37 -2.60 -11.38 -6.09
CA ARG A 37 -1.13 -11.26 -6.01
C ARG A 37 -0.81 -9.87 -5.48
N VAL A 38 -0.20 -9.79 -4.30
CA VAL A 38 0.04 -8.52 -3.60
C VAL A 38 1.52 -8.42 -3.21
N ALA A 39 2.14 -7.29 -3.52
CA ALA A 39 3.36 -6.82 -2.90
C ALA A 39 3.01 -5.63 -2.00
N MET A 40 3.43 -5.64 -0.74
CA MET A 40 3.03 -4.59 0.21
C MET A 40 4.20 -4.13 1.06
N ILE A 41 4.32 -2.81 1.18
CA ILE A 41 5.12 -2.17 2.23
C ILE A 41 4.15 -1.43 3.14
N SER A 42 4.25 -1.69 4.44
CA SER A 42 3.57 -0.94 5.48
C SER A 42 4.62 -0.08 6.18
N VAL A 43 4.48 1.24 6.08
CA VAL A 43 5.38 2.18 6.78
C VAL A 43 5.02 2.24 8.27
N ASP A 44 5.94 2.77 9.07
CA ASP A 44 5.60 3.28 10.40
C ASP A 44 4.86 4.61 10.21
N PHE A 45 3.62 4.69 10.70
CA PHE A 45 2.80 5.88 10.46
C PHE A 45 3.33 7.11 11.21
N GLN A 46 3.95 6.91 12.38
CA GLN A 46 4.39 8.00 13.23
C GLN A 46 5.42 8.88 12.50
N GLU A 47 6.35 8.26 11.77
CA GLU A 47 7.36 8.97 10.98
C GLU A 47 6.72 9.85 9.90
N ILE A 48 5.70 9.34 9.21
CA ILE A 48 5.01 10.08 8.16
C ILE A 48 4.18 11.22 8.75
N GLU A 49 3.43 10.94 9.81
CA GLU A 49 2.55 11.90 10.48
C GLU A 49 3.35 13.10 11.02
N GLU A 50 4.51 12.87 11.64
CA GLU A 50 5.38 13.93 12.15
C GLU A 50 5.88 14.86 11.04
N LEU A 51 6.27 14.30 9.89
CA LEU A 51 6.70 15.09 8.74
C LEU A 51 5.56 15.92 8.16
N GLN A 52 4.36 15.34 8.04
CA GLN A 52 3.17 16.04 7.58
C GLN A 52 2.78 17.20 8.52
N HIS A 53 2.78 16.95 9.84
CA HIS A 53 2.49 17.98 10.84
C HIS A 53 3.49 19.14 10.81
N GLN A 54 4.75 18.85 10.49
CA GLN A 54 5.80 19.86 10.32
C GLN A 54 5.79 20.54 8.94
N ASN A 55 4.84 20.20 8.06
CA ASN A 55 4.76 20.63 6.66
C ASN A 55 6.01 20.26 5.82
N ARG A 56 6.72 19.20 6.20
CA ARG A 56 7.93 18.69 5.52
C ARG A 56 7.54 17.68 4.43
N TRP A 57 6.73 18.16 3.48
CA TRP A 57 6.13 17.31 2.43
C TRP A 57 7.14 16.68 1.48
N ASP A 58 8.22 17.39 1.16
CA ASP A 58 9.29 16.85 0.30
C ASP A 58 9.95 15.63 0.96
N GLU A 59 10.23 15.71 2.26
CA GLU A 59 10.85 14.63 3.02
C GLU A 59 9.89 13.44 3.20
N ALA A 60 8.61 13.70 3.47
CA ALA A 60 7.60 12.65 3.46
C ALA A 60 7.52 11.97 2.09
N GLY A 61 7.60 12.75 1.00
CA GLY A 61 7.67 12.25 -0.36
C GLY A 61 8.89 11.38 -0.65
N GLU A 62 10.05 11.71 -0.08
CA GLU A 62 11.26 10.87 -0.20
C GLU A 62 11.11 9.52 0.49
N VAL A 63 10.56 9.51 1.73
CA VAL A 63 10.29 8.29 2.49
C VAL A 63 9.31 7.40 1.74
N LEU A 64 8.18 7.96 1.31
CA LEU A 64 7.15 7.23 0.57
C LEU A 64 7.64 6.78 -0.81
N GLY A 65 8.44 7.60 -1.50
CA GLY A 65 9.06 7.24 -2.77
C GLY A 65 10.04 6.08 -2.65
N LYS A 66 10.80 6.00 -1.55
CA LYS A 66 11.66 4.85 -1.25
C LYS A 66 10.83 3.59 -0.98
N ALA A 67 9.76 3.71 -0.19
CA ALA A 67 8.86 2.60 0.08
C ALA A 67 8.16 2.11 -1.21
N ALA A 68 7.73 3.02 -2.09
CA ALA A 68 7.16 2.68 -3.39
C ALA A 68 8.14 1.88 -4.28
N ARG A 69 9.41 2.27 -4.33
CA ARG A 69 10.46 1.50 -5.04
C ARG A 69 10.67 0.11 -4.46
N GLN A 70 10.51 -0.06 -3.15
CA GLN A 70 10.56 -1.39 -2.53
C GLN A 70 9.36 -2.26 -2.94
N VAL A 71 8.17 -1.67 -3.05
CA VAL A 71 6.97 -2.36 -3.56
C VAL A 71 7.17 -2.78 -5.02
N GLU A 72 7.71 -1.90 -5.86
CA GLU A 72 8.07 -2.22 -7.26
C GLU A 72 9.10 -3.35 -7.32
N ALA A 73 10.17 -3.26 -6.53
CA ALA A 73 11.22 -4.30 -6.47
C ALA A 73 10.70 -5.66 -5.97
N ALA A 74 9.61 -5.68 -5.19
CA ALA A 74 8.92 -6.89 -4.77
C ALA A 74 8.00 -7.49 -5.87
N GLY A 75 7.98 -6.90 -7.08
CA GLY A 75 7.30 -7.44 -8.26
C GLY A 75 5.89 -6.87 -8.51
N ALA A 76 5.59 -5.67 -8.00
CA ALA A 76 4.34 -4.99 -8.30
C ALA A 76 4.31 -4.49 -9.75
N ASP A 77 3.18 -4.69 -10.43
CA ASP A 77 2.94 -4.17 -11.79
C ASP A 77 2.37 -2.74 -11.79
N PHE A 78 1.83 -2.29 -10.66
CA PHE A 78 1.29 -0.96 -10.43
C PHE A 78 1.18 -0.69 -8.92
N LEU A 79 1.09 0.59 -8.54
CA LEU A 79 1.03 1.02 -7.15
C LEU A 79 -0.34 1.59 -6.79
N VAL A 80 -0.80 1.29 -5.57
CA VAL A 80 -1.92 1.96 -4.90
C VAL A 80 -1.42 2.50 -3.57
N LEU A 81 -1.70 3.77 -3.31
CA LEU A 81 -1.46 4.42 -2.03
C LEU A 81 -2.69 4.22 -1.13
N CYS A 82 -2.53 3.55 0.00
CA CYS A 82 -3.64 3.22 0.91
C CYS A 82 -3.93 4.34 1.91
N THR A 83 -3.96 5.60 1.45
CA THR A 83 -4.34 6.79 2.22
C THR A 83 -5.00 7.84 1.32
N ASN A 84 -5.65 8.84 1.90
CA ASN A 84 -6.41 9.88 1.18
C ASN A 84 -5.83 11.30 1.32
N THR A 85 -5.05 11.55 2.38
CA THR A 85 -4.44 12.85 2.67
C THR A 85 -3.21 13.06 1.79
#